data_AF-A0A8S1GNS2-F1
#
_entry.id   AF-A0A8S1GNS2-F1
#
_cell.length_a   1.000
_cell.length_b   1.000
_cell.length_c   1.000
_cell.angle_alpha   90.00
_cell.angle_beta   90.00
_cell.angle_gamma   90.00
#
_symmetry.space_group_name_H-M   'P 1'
#
loop_
_entity.id
_entity.type
_entity.pdbx_description
1 polymer ?
#
loop_
_entity_poly.entity_id
_entity_poly.type
_entity_poly.pdbx_seq_one_letter_code
_entity_poly.pdbx_strand_id
1 'polypeptide(L)'
;MSSVERAQSVAISSLLDELEWMVAFARGNNIEWIANDKGILENFGYLNLYIFRNYIVKKMRRKLKRRTRAYGLVGSTATDEVTYRTEVLLESLSALLGANTYFFPYNEPLWIDCKAFAVLAQFIYTPVNHDTRIKQFLRDRVPNLTNFVRRMKKTTSGPIGTSRVDDVEKKML
;
A
#
# COMPACT_ATOMS: atom_id res chain seq x y z
N MET A 1 -16.19 -1.33 -21.36
CA MET A 1 -15.14 -2.38 -21.24
C MET A 1 -15.37 -3.53 -22.19
N SER A 2 -14.43 -3.72 -23.11
CA SER A 2 -14.31 -4.86 -24.02
C SER A 2 -13.97 -6.16 -23.27
N SER A 3 -14.08 -7.32 -23.94
CA SER A 3 -13.70 -8.61 -23.34
C SER A 3 -12.22 -8.67 -22.95
N VAL A 4 -11.34 -8.08 -23.76
CA VAL A 4 -9.89 -8.00 -23.50
C VAL A 4 -9.62 -7.11 -22.28
N GLU A 5 -10.26 -5.95 -22.19
CA GLU A 5 -10.11 -5.03 -21.05
C GLU A 5 -10.59 -5.68 -19.74
N ARG A 6 -11.65 -6.50 -19.79
CA ARG A 6 -12.09 -7.27 -18.61
C ARG A 6 -11.03 -8.29 -18.18
N ALA A 7 -10.45 -9.04 -19.12
CA ALA A 7 -9.38 -9.98 -18.82
C ALA A 7 -8.15 -9.27 -18.22
N GLN A 8 -7.77 -8.13 -18.79
CA GLN A 8 -6.70 -7.28 -18.25
C GLN A 8 -7.03 -6.77 -16.84
N SER A 9 -8.26 -6.34 -16.59
CA SER A 9 -8.68 -5.87 -15.27
C SER A 9 -8.61 -6.98 -14.22
N VAL A 10 -8.94 -8.22 -14.59
CA VAL A 10 -8.78 -9.38 -13.71
C VAL A 10 -7.30 -9.64 -13.43
N ALA A 11 -6.44 -9.59 -14.46
CA ALA A 11 -5.00 -9.75 -14.29
C ALA A 11 -4.39 -8.68 -13.37
N ILE A 12 -4.75 -7.40 -13.57
CA ILE A 12 -4.32 -6.30 -12.69
C ILE A 12 -4.83 -6.54 -11.26
N SER A 13 -6.08 -6.97 -11.10
CA SER A 13 -6.63 -7.27 -9.77
C SER A 13 -5.82 -8.34 -9.05
N SER A 14 -5.44 -9.41 -9.75
CA SER A 14 -4.60 -10.48 -9.20
C SER A 14 -3.19 -9.97 -8.82
N LEU A 15 -2.57 -9.12 -9.63
CA LEU A 15 -1.28 -8.50 -9.28
C LEU A 15 -1.39 -7.64 -8.01
N LEU A 16 -2.51 -6.93 -7.86
CA LEU A 16 -2.78 -6.13 -6.67
C LEU A 16 -3.03 -7.00 -5.43
N ASP A 17 -3.75 -8.13 -5.58
CA ASP A 17 -3.95 -9.10 -4.50
C ASP A 17 -2.61 -9.70 -4.03
N GLU A 18 -1.70 -9.96 -4.96
CA GLU A 18 -0.34 -10.42 -4.67
C GLU A 18 0.47 -9.36 -3.90
N LEU A 19 0.39 -8.09 -4.29
CA LEU A 19 0.99 -6.99 -3.54
C LEU A 19 0.38 -6.82 -2.14
N GLU A 20 -0.92 -7.04 -1.98
CA GLU A 20 -1.57 -7.01 -0.66
C GLU A 20 -0.96 -8.06 0.28
N TRP A 21 -0.58 -9.23 -0.22
CA TRP A 21 0.13 -10.24 0.58
C TRP A 21 1.51 -9.77 1.02
N MET A 22 2.23 -9.04 0.16
CA MET A 22 3.53 -8.45 0.52
C MET A 22 3.37 -7.41 1.64
N VAL A 23 2.34 -6.56 1.57
CA VAL A 23 2.01 -5.61 2.65
C VAL A 23 1.58 -6.36 3.92
N ALA A 24 0.74 -7.39 3.79
CA ALA A 24 0.28 -8.20 4.92
C ALA A 24 1.46 -8.88 5.64
N PHE A 25 2.47 -9.34 4.90
CA PHE A 25 3.71 -9.88 5.45
C PHE A 25 4.50 -8.81 6.21
N ALA A 26 4.70 -7.63 5.62
CA ALA A 26 5.34 -6.51 6.30
C ALA A 26 4.63 -6.13 7.61
N ARG A 27 3.29 -6.09 7.60
CA ARG A 27 2.47 -5.84 8.81
C ARG A 27 2.53 -6.97 9.83
N GLY A 28 2.54 -8.22 9.38
CA GLY A 28 2.70 -9.37 10.28
C GLY A 28 4.01 -9.32 11.06
N ASN A 29 5.06 -8.78 10.45
CA ASN A 29 6.37 -8.60 11.06
C ASN A 29 6.43 -7.34 11.93
N ASN A 30 5.96 -6.19 11.42
CA ASN A 30 5.93 -4.91 12.13
C ASN A 30 4.64 -4.11 11.87
N ILE A 31 3.72 -4.11 12.84
CA ILE A 31 2.49 -3.29 12.84
C ILE A 31 2.50 -2.23 13.96
N GLU A 32 3.57 -2.18 14.75
CA GLU A 32 3.63 -1.35 15.96
C GLU A 32 3.62 0.16 15.64
N TRP A 33 3.98 0.52 14.40
CA TRP A 33 3.87 1.89 13.91
C TRP A 33 2.42 2.43 14.00
N ILE A 34 1.40 1.61 13.71
CA ILE A 34 -0.03 2.00 13.82
C ILE A 34 -0.39 2.33 15.28
N ALA A 35 0.24 1.61 16.22
CA ALA A 35 0.00 1.80 17.65
C ALA A 35 0.56 3.13 18.17
N ASN A 36 1.47 3.76 17.42
CA ASN A 36 2.19 4.97 17.79
C ASN A 36 1.97 6.15 16.81
N ASP A 37 1.20 5.94 15.74
CA ASP A 37 0.89 6.97 14.75
C ASP A 37 -0.04 8.01 15.35
N LYS A 38 0.48 9.23 15.54
CA LYS A 38 -0.27 10.34 16.15
C LYS A 38 -1.56 10.65 15.38
N GLY A 39 -1.56 10.53 14.05
CA GLY A 39 -2.73 10.83 13.23
C GLY A 39 -3.90 9.86 13.45
N ILE A 40 -3.61 8.60 13.78
CA ILE A 40 -4.63 7.58 14.09
C ILE A 40 -5.14 7.75 15.53
N LEU A 41 -4.26 8.18 16.43
CA LEU A 41 -4.49 8.15 17.87
C LEU A 41 -5.10 9.44 18.45
N GLU A 42 -5.05 10.55 17.71
CA GLU A 42 -5.55 11.87 18.12
C GLU A 42 -7.00 11.84 18.64
N ASN A 43 -7.84 10.95 18.12
CA ASN A 43 -9.25 10.84 18.50
C ASN A 43 -9.54 9.76 19.56
N PHE A 44 -8.52 9.06 20.08
CA PHE A 44 -8.72 8.00 21.06
C PHE A 44 -8.61 8.53 22.50
N GLY A 45 -9.58 8.18 23.35
CA GLY A 45 -9.42 8.33 24.80
C GLY A 45 -8.36 7.36 25.37
N TYR A 46 -7.78 7.69 26.53
CA TYR A 46 -6.66 6.95 27.14
C TYR A 46 -6.91 5.44 27.32
N LEU A 47 -8.11 5.05 27.76
CA LEU A 47 -8.47 3.63 27.93
C LEU A 47 -8.58 2.90 26.58
N ASN A 48 -9.17 3.55 25.58
CA ASN A 48 -9.29 3.01 24.22
C ASN A 48 -7.90 2.86 23.58
N LEU A 49 -7.01 3.82 23.80
CA LEU A 49 -5.59 3.77 23.43
C LEU A 49 -4.88 2.55 24.03
N TYR A 50 -5.07 2.32 25.33
CA TYR A 50 -4.46 1.18 26.01
C TYR A 50 -4.94 -0.15 25.42
N ILE A 51 -6.26 -0.33 25.24
CA ILE A 51 -6.85 -1.54 24.65
C ILE A 51 -6.37 -1.72 23.21
N PHE A 52 -6.34 -0.64 22.44
CA PHE A 52 -5.88 -0.65 21.05
C PHE A 52 -4.44 -1.15 20.95
N ARG A 53 -3.53 -0.50 21.67
CA ARG A 53 -2.08 -0.82 21.64
C ARG A 53 -1.80 -2.23 22.14
N ASN A 54 -2.38 -2.62 23.29
CA ASN A 54 -1.99 -3.84 23.97
C ASN A 54 -2.76 -5.08 23.52
N TYR A 55 -3.99 -4.94 23.04
CA TYR A 55 -4.82 -6.08 22.65
C TYR A 55 -5.09 -6.11 21.14
N ILE A 56 -5.63 -5.04 20.56
CA ILE A 56 -6.08 -5.02 19.16
C ILE A 56 -4.88 -5.17 18.21
N VAL A 57 -3.84 -4.34 18.35
CA VAL A 57 -2.66 -4.38 17.49
C VAL A 57 -1.94 -5.73 17.59
N LYS A 58 -1.78 -6.27 18.81
CA LYS A 58 -1.16 -7.60 19.00
C LYS A 58 -1.99 -8.72 18.37
N LYS A 59 -3.32 -8.68 18.48
CA LYS A 59 -4.22 -9.66 17.85
C LYS A 59 -4.17 -9.56 16.32
N MET A 60 -4.16 -8.36 15.76
CA MET A 60 -4.00 -8.12 14.32
C MET A 60 -2.68 -8.67 13.81
N ARG A 61 -1.56 -8.37 14.49
CA ARG A 61 -0.22 -8.91 14.16
C ARG A 61 -0.23 -10.43 14.08
N ARG A 62 -0.77 -11.10 15.11
CA ARG A 62 -0.86 -12.57 15.15
C ARG A 62 -1.74 -13.12 14.04
N LYS A 63 -2.87 -12.48 13.75
CA LYS A 63 -3.78 -12.90 12.66
C LYS A 63 -3.10 -12.78 11.29
N LEU A 64 -2.44 -11.65 11.02
CA LEU A 64 -1.70 -11.42 9.77
C LEU A 64 -0.55 -12.42 9.62
N LYS A 65 0.27 -12.59 10.66
CA LYS A 65 1.37 -13.56 10.65
C LYS A 65 0.89 -15.00 10.41
N ARG A 66 -0.28 -15.38 10.92
CA ARG A 66 -0.89 -16.69 10.63
C ARG A 66 -1.32 -16.80 9.17
N ARG A 67 -1.97 -15.77 8.62
CA ARG A 67 -2.41 -15.76 7.21
C ARG A 67 -1.23 -15.80 6.24
N THR A 68 -0.18 -15.01 6.48
CA THR A 68 1.00 -14.97 5.61
C THR A 68 1.78 -16.27 5.66
N ARG A 69 1.84 -16.93 6.82
CA ARG A 69 2.40 -18.29 6.93
C ARG A 69 1.59 -19.31 6.14
N ALA A 70 0.26 -19.25 6.19
CA ALA A 70 -0.61 -20.12 5.40
C ALA A 70 -0.46 -19.88 3.88
N TYR A 71 -0.13 -18.66 3.49
CA TYR A 71 0.19 -18.29 2.11
C TYR A 71 1.62 -18.73 1.69
N GLY A 72 2.43 -19.27 2.60
CA GLY A 72 3.77 -19.79 2.31
C GLY A 72 4.92 -18.84 2.65
N LEU A 73 4.65 -17.62 3.12
CA LEU A 73 5.68 -16.65 3.49
C LEU A 73 6.12 -16.89 4.94
N VAL A 74 7.22 -17.62 5.11
CA VAL A 74 7.73 -18.06 6.42
C VAL A 74 9.24 -17.81 6.55
N GLY A 75 9.65 -17.30 7.71
CA GLY A 75 11.07 -17.23 8.08
C GLY A 75 11.77 -15.94 7.66
N SER A 76 13.09 -15.91 7.85
CA SER A 76 13.95 -14.76 7.51
C SER A 76 14.17 -14.65 6.00
N THR A 77 14.32 -15.77 5.29
CA THR A 77 14.49 -15.85 3.83
C THR A 77 13.31 -15.27 3.06
N ALA A 78 12.10 -15.38 3.61
CA ALA A 78 10.90 -14.79 3.03
C ALA A 78 10.96 -13.25 2.95
N THR A 79 11.82 -12.59 3.73
CA THR A 79 11.93 -11.12 3.68
C THR A 79 12.56 -10.65 2.37
N ASP A 80 13.62 -11.30 1.92
CA ASP A 80 14.29 -10.99 0.65
C ASP A 80 13.40 -11.39 -0.53
N GLU A 81 12.75 -12.57 -0.45
CA GLU A 81 11.81 -13.04 -1.46
C GLU A 81 10.64 -12.05 -1.64
N VAL A 82 10.03 -11.60 -0.54
CA VAL A 82 8.94 -10.62 -0.56
C VAL A 82 9.40 -9.30 -1.17
N THR A 83 10.62 -8.86 -0.86
CA THR A 83 11.18 -7.61 -1.40
C THR A 83 11.35 -7.71 -2.91
N TYR A 84 12.02 -8.77 -3.39
CA TYR A 84 12.21 -9.01 -4.83
C TYR A 84 10.87 -9.16 -5.57
N ARG A 85 9.94 -9.95 -5.02
CA ARG A 85 8.61 -10.15 -5.61
C ARG A 85 7.81 -8.84 -5.66
N THR A 86 7.93 -7.99 -4.63
CA THR A 86 7.32 -6.66 -4.63
C THR A 86 7.87 -5.80 -5.77
N GLU A 87 9.19 -5.77 -5.97
CA GLU A 87 9.83 -5.01 -7.05
C GLU A 87 9.33 -5.45 -8.43
N VAL A 88 9.27 -6.76 -8.68
CA VAL A 88 8.75 -7.33 -9.94
C VAL A 88 7.28 -6.98 -10.17
N LEU A 89 6.44 -7.08 -9.14
CA LEU A 89 5.01 -6.74 -9.24
C LEU A 89 4.79 -5.24 -9.48
N LEU A 90 5.59 -4.38 -8.84
CA LEU A 90 5.55 -2.93 -9.06
C LEU A 90 6.03 -2.56 -10.46
N GLU A 91 7.10 -3.16 -10.97
CA GLU A 91 7.53 -2.99 -12.37
C GLU A 91 6.45 -3.45 -13.35
N SER A 92 5.80 -4.59 -13.09
CA SER A 92 4.71 -5.10 -13.93
C SER A 92 3.52 -4.14 -13.96
N LEU A 93 3.09 -3.62 -12.80
CA LEU A 93 2.01 -2.63 -12.74
C LEU A 93 2.40 -1.31 -13.40
N SER A 94 3.65 -0.88 -13.24
CA SER A 94 4.18 0.29 -13.92
C SER A 94 4.12 0.15 -15.43
N ALA A 95 4.51 -1.01 -15.96
CA ALA A 95 4.43 -1.30 -17.39
C ALA A 95 2.98 -1.30 -17.90
N LEU A 96 2.04 -1.86 -17.12
CA LEU A 96 0.61 -1.86 -17.45
C LEU A 96 -0.02 -0.48 -17.40
N LEU A 97 0.37 0.37 -16.45
CA LEU A 97 -0.07 1.77 -16.40
C LEU A 97 0.55 2.59 -17.55
N GLY A 98 1.84 2.35 -17.85
CA GLY A 98 2.59 3.08 -18.87
C GLY A 98 2.57 4.59 -18.63
N ALA A 99 2.22 5.34 -19.67
CA ALA A 99 2.04 6.79 -19.63
C ALA A 99 0.58 7.21 -19.35
N ASN A 100 -0.33 6.26 -19.09
CA ASN A 100 -1.74 6.54 -18.94
C ASN A 100 -2.06 7.21 -17.60
N THR A 101 -3.15 7.98 -17.58
CA THR A 101 -3.66 8.60 -16.35
C THR A 101 -4.22 7.57 -15.38
N TYR A 102 -4.95 6.59 -15.93
CA TYR A 102 -5.59 5.44 -15.28
C TYR A 102 -5.20 4.16 -16.03
N PHE A 103 -5.50 2.99 -15.47
CA PHE A 103 -5.18 1.69 -16.11
C PHE A 103 -5.90 1.47 -17.45
N PHE A 104 -7.02 2.16 -17.66
CA PHE A 104 -7.82 2.07 -18.87
C PHE A 104 -8.10 3.47 -19.45
N PRO A 105 -8.33 3.59 -20.78
CA PRO A 105 -8.48 4.87 -21.48
C PRO A 105 -9.86 5.51 -21.26
N TYR A 106 -10.29 5.65 -20.01
CA TYR A 106 -11.51 6.32 -19.62
C TYR A 106 -11.20 7.62 -18.88
N ASN A 107 -12.12 8.59 -18.90
CA ASN A 107 -11.93 9.89 -18.24
C ASN A 107 -12.12 9.85 -16.71
N GLU A 108 -12.67 8.75 -16.20
CA GLU A 108 -12.97 8.56 -14.77
C GLU A 108 -12.24 7.33 -14.22
N PRO A 109 -11.84 7.36 -12.94
CA PRO A 109 -11.19 6.21 -12.31
C PRO A 109 -12.19 5.06 -12.17
N LEU A 110 -11.77 3.88 -12.61
CA LEU A 110 -12.53 2.66 -12.42
C LEU A 110 -12.22 2.06 -11.04
N TRP A 111 -13.03 1.07 -10.64
CA TRP A 111 -12.82 0.33 -9.40
C TRP A 111 -11.38 -0.18 -9.26
N ILE A 112 -10.77 -0.61 -10.37
CA ILE A 112 -9.40 -1.14 -10.38
C ILE A 112 -8.37 -0.05 -10.05
N ASP A 113 -8.58 1.18 -10.50
CA ASP A 113 -7.74 2.32 -10.16
C ASP A 113 -7.87 2.65 -8.67
N CYS A 114 -9.08 2.55 -8.11
CA CYS A 114 -9.31 2.69 -6.67
C CYS A 114 -8.59 1.60 -5.86
N LYS A 115 -8.66 0.34 -6.30
CA LYS A 115 -7.93 -0.77 -5.68
C LYS A 115 -6.42 -0.53 -5.76
N ALA A 116 -5.90 -0.17 -6.94
CA ALA A 116 -4.50 0.11 -7.15
C ALA A 116 -4.03 1.27 -6.26
N PHE A 117 -4.81 2.33 -6.17
CA PHE A 117 -4.54 3.45 -5.27
C PHE A 117 -4.44 2.98 -3.81
N ALA A 118 -5.40 2.20 -3.32
CA ALA A 118 -5.43 1.73 -1.94
C ALA A 118 -4.22 0.83 -1.58
N VAL A 119 -3.77 -0.02 -2.52
CA VAL A 119 -2.61 -0.89 -2.33
C VAL A 119 -1.30 -0.09 -2.42
N LEU A 120 -1.13 0.71 -3.47
CA LEU A 120 0.11 1.49 -3.70
C LEU A 120 0.31 2.58 -2.64
N ALA A 121 -0.77 3.20 -2.16
CA ALA A 121 -0.70 4.17 -1.06
C ALA A 121 -0.08 3.57 0.21
N GLN A 122 -0.26 2.27 0.46
CA GLN A 122 0.38 1.62 1.59
C GLN A 122 1.89 1.59 1.40
N PHE A 123 2.42 1.21 0.23
CA PHE A 123 3.87 1.21 0.01
C PHE A 123 4.50 2.61 0.07
N ILE A 124 3.75 3.66 -0.24
CA ILE A 124 4.25 5.05 -0.23
C ILE A 124 4.18 5.67 1.16
N TYR A 125 3.02 5.59 1.82
CA TYR A 125 2.72 6.38 3.03
C TYR A 125 2.89 5.61 4.34
N THR A 126 3.18 4.32 4.28
CA THR A 126 3.30 3.49 5.48
C THR A 126 4.59 2.70 5.46
N PRO A 127 5.18 2.37 6.62
CA PRO A 127 6.45 1.65 6.66
C PRO A 127 6.27 0.20 6.18
N VAL A 128 7.12 -0.26 5.27
CA VAL A 128 7.16 -1.66 4.80
C VAL A 128 8.50 -2.34 5.13
N ASN A 129 8.62 -3.65 4.87
CA ASN A 129 9.93 -4.31 4.99
C ASN A 129 10.89 -3.72 3.97
N HIS A 130 12.16 -3.49 4.36
CA HIS A 130 13.14 -2.79 3.53
C HIS A 130 12.59 -1.47 2.96
N ASP A 131 11.89 -0.70 3.79
CA ASP A 131 11.19 0.54 3.42
C ASP A 131 12.05 1.48 2.56
N THR A 132 13.29 1.74 2.96
CA THR A 132 14.22 2.60 2.21
C THR A 132 14.45 2.11 0.79
N ARG A 133 14.65 0.79 0.60
CA ARG A 133 14.87 0.17 -0.71
C ARG A 133 13.62 0.26 -1.58
N ILE A 134 12.46 -0.11 -1.04
CA ILE A 134 11.20 -0.05 -1.79
C ILE A 134 10.84 1.39 -2.17
N LYS A 135 11.04 2.36 -1.26
CA LYS A 135 10.80 3.78 -1.56
C LYS A 135 11.79 4.34 -2.58
N GLN A 136 13.05 3.94 -2.55
CA GLN A 136 14.01 4.25 -3.60
C GLN A 136 13.56 3.67 -4.94
N PHE A 137 13.18 2.40 -4.97
CA PHE A 137 12.66 1.74 -6.17
C PHE A 137 11.44 2.45 -6.76
N LEU A 138 10.48 2.85 -5.93
CA LEU A 138 9.29 3.60 -6.34
C LEU A 138 9.61 4.98 -6.95
N ARG A 139 10.70 5.62 -6.50
CA ARG A 139 11.16 6.90 -7.04
C ARG A 139 11.96 6.74 -8.33
N ASP A 140 12.85 5.76 -8.37
CA ASP A 140 13.89 5.67 -9.40
C ASP A 140 13.43 4.80 -10.59
N ARG A 141 12.65 3.75 -10.34
CA ARG A 141 12.28 2.74 -11.36
C ARG A 141 10.84 2.87 -11.82
N VAL A 142 9.92 3.21 -10.93
CA VAL A 142 8.47 3.26 -11.23
C VAL A 142 7.80 4.58 -10.81
N PRO A 143 8.34 5.75 -11.23
CA PRO A 143 7.81 7.05 -10.81
C PRO A 143 6.38 7.32 -11.30
N ASN A 144 5.94 6.70 -12.39
CA ASN A 144 4.57 6.77 -12.90
C ASN A 144 3.53 6.27 -11.89
N LEU A 145 3.84 5.21 -11.12
CA LEU A 145 2.96 4.71 -10.05
C LEU A 145 2.85 5.70 -8.90
N THR A 146 3.97 6.32 -8.50
CA THR A 146 3.99 7.36 -7.47
C THR A 146 3.14 8.57 -7.91
N ASN A 147 3.26 8.98 -9.18
CA ASN A 147 2.46 10.06 -9.75
C ASN A 147 0.97 9.69 -9.83
N PHE A 148 0.64 8.45 -10.19
CA PHE A 148 -0.72 7.93 -10.18
C PHE A 148 -1.36 8.05 -8.79
N VAL A 149 -0.66 7.61 -7.73
CA VAL A 149 -1.17 7.70 -6.36
C VAL A 149 -1.38 9.14 -5.93
N ARG A 150 -0.44 10.05 -6.24
CA ARG A 150 -0.58 11.48 -5.94
C ARG A 150 -1.79 12.10 -6.63
N ARG A 151 -2.04 11.77 -7.89
CA ARG A 151 -3.23 12.23 -8.63
C ARG A 151 -4.52 11.71 -7.99
N MET A 152 -4.62 10.40 -7.76
CA MET A 152 -5.79 9.76 -7.15
C MET A 152 -6.10 10.32 -5.77
N LYS A 153 -5.07 10.58 -4.95
CA LYS A 153 -5.21 11.22 -3.64
C LYS A 153 -5.84 12.61 -3.76
N LYS A 154 -5.31 13.47 -4.66
CA LYS A 154 -5.82 14.84 -4.87
C LYS A 154 -7.28 14.85 -5.28
N THR A 155 -7.68 13.93 -6.16
CA THR A 155 -9.08 13.76 -6.59
C THR A 155 -9.97 13.33 -5.43
N THR A 156 -9.50 12.40 -4.58
CA THR A 156 -10.29 11.84 -3.47
C THR A 156 -10.41 12.80 -2.28
N SER A 157 -9.40 13.65 -2.03
CA SER A 157 -9.38 14.51 -0.85
C SER A 157 -10.28 15.76 -0.93
N GLY A 158 -10.82 16.13 -2.09
CA GLY A 158 -11.67 17.32 -2.26
C GLY A 158 -11.05 18.63 -1.71
N PRO A 159 -11.77 19.77 -1.75
CA PRO A 159 -11.29 21.03 -1.16
C PRO A 159 -11.31 21.04 0.39
N ILE A 160 -11.59 19.92 1.05
CA ILE A 160 -11.68 19.82 2.51
C ILE A 160 -10.53 18.93 3.00
N GLY A 161 -9.31 19.47 3.05
CA GLY A 161 -8.19 18.73 3.64
C GLY A 161 -6.78 19.06 3.16
N THR A 162 -6.59 20.19 2.47
CA THR A 162 -5.27 20.66 1.98
C THR A 162 -4.26 21.00 3.08
N SER A 163 -4.62 20.95 4.37
CA SER A 163 -3.71 21.31 5.47
C SER A 163 -3.06 20.13 6.19
N ARG A 164 -3.58 18.90 6.12
CA ARG A 164 -3.15 17.81 7.04
C ARG A 164 -2.12 16.82 6.49
N VAL A 165 -1.86 16.78 5.18
CA VAL A 165 -0.97 15.75 4.61
C VAL A 165 0.40 16.31 4.18
N ASP A 166 0.48 17.59 3.87
CA ASP A 166 1.74 18.26 3.49
C ASP A 166 2.71 18.37 4.69
N ASP A 167 2.18 18.34 5.92
CA ASP A 167 2.96 18.36 7.17
C ASP A 167 3.66 17.02 7.46
N VAL A 168 3.18 15.91 6.89
CA VAL A 168 3.84 14.59 7.01
C VAL A 168 4.95 14.45 5.97
N GLU A 169 4.75 15.00 4.75
CA GLU A 169 5.76 14.97 3.68
C GLU A 169 6.99 15.83 4.04
N LYS A 170 6.82 16.91 4.82
CA LYS A 170 7.93 17.73 5.36
C LYS A 170 8.72 17.13 6.52
N LYS A 171 8.23 16.06 7.16
CA LYS A 171 8.93 15.40 8.29
C LYS A 171 9.70 14.14 7.90
N MET A 172 9.60 13.71 6.64
CA MET A 172 10.25 12.50 6.12
C MET A 172 11.26 12.79 4.99
N LEU A 173 11.52 14.07 4.70
CA LEU A 173 12.71 14.58 4.02
C LEU A 173 13.65 15.16 5.08
#